data_AF-A0A3B4H714-F1
#
_entry.id   AF-A0A3B4H714-F1
#
_cell.length_a   1.000
_cell.length_b   1.000
_cell.length_c   1.000
_cell.angle_alpha   90.00
_cell.angle_beta   90.00
_cell.angle_gamma   90.00
#
_symmetry.space_group_name_H-M   'P 1'
#
loop_
_entity.id
_entity.type
_entity.pdbx_description
1 polymer ?
#
loop_
_entity_poly.entity_id
_entity_poly.type
_entity_poly.pdbx_seq_one_letter_code
_entity_poly.pdbx_strand_id
1 'polypeptide(L)'
;MNLDVVTAEILSEWKCHESAFGENQESPQPTSPESQRESVCSSPEMCYSSQHREIKDFSFTFTSREVTAPPAQRQGKPKMSTKRRMKASEREKMRMRSLAEALHQLRDYLPPDYSKRGQPLTKIQTLKYTIEYINKLADLLSRT
;
A
#
# COMPACT_ATOMS: atom_id res chain seq x y z
N MET A 1 34.25 5.76 -4.54
CA MET A 1 33.12 6.54 -5.11
C MET A 1 32.20 6.91 -3.97
N ASN A 2 31.77 8.16 -3.86
CA ASN A 2 31.00 8.65 -2.73
C ASN A 2 29.53 8.26 -2.92
N LEU A 3 29.07 7.23 -2.18
CA LEU A 3 27.76 6.61 -2.37
C LEU A 3 26.60 7.59 -2.14
N ASP A 4 26.78 8.57 -1.25
CA ASP A 4 25.79 9.61 -0.96
C ASP A 4 25.54 10.54 -2.15
N VAL A 5 26.59 10.83 -2.93
CA VAL A 5 26.48 11.68 -4.14
C VAL A 5 25.69 10.96 -5.23
N VAL A 6 26.02 9.69 -5.50
CA VAL A 6 25.31 8.86 -6.49
C VAL A 6 23.84 8.67 -6.09
N THR A 7 23.59 8.48 -4.78
CA THR A 7 22.22 8.34 -4.27
C THR A 7 21.44 9.64 -4.42
N ALA A 8 22.05 10.80 -4.16
CA ALA A 8 21.42 12.11 -4.34
C ALA A 8 21.11 12.42 -5.81
N GLU A 9 21.97 12.00 -6.73
CA GLU A 9 21.80 12.20 -8.17
C GLU A 9 20.61 11.39 -8.71
N ILE A 10 20.53 10.11 -8.35
CA ILE A 10 19.40 9.23 -8.72
C ILE A 10 18.07 9.75 -8.15
N LEU A 11 18.07 10.21 -6.89
CA LEU A 11 16.87 10.80 -6.27
C LEU A 11 16.43 12.10 -6.95
N SER A 12 17.38 12.86 -7.51
CA SER A 12 17.10 14.11 -8.25
C SER A 12 16.53 13.83 -9.63
N GLU A 13 17.02 12.79 -10.31
CA GLU A 13 16.49 12.35 -11.62
C GLU A 13 15.02 11.92 -11.51
N TRP A 14 14.68 11.15 -10.48
CA TRP A 14 13.30 10.70 -10.28
C TRP A 14 12.32 11.83 -9.91
N LYS A 15 12.82 12.96 -9.42
CA LYS A 15 12.00 14.13 -9.10
C LYS A 15 11.60 14.96 -10.33
N CYS A 16 12.33 14.84 -11.45
CA CYS A 16 12.00 15.56 -12.70
C CYS A 16 10.77 15.02 -13.42
N HIS A 17 10.37 13.77 -13.19
CA HIS A 17 9.31 13.13 -13.98
C HIS A 17 7.88 13.41 -13.46
N GLU A 18 7.75 14.11 -12.33
CA GLU A 18 6.45 14.48 -11.75
C GLU A 18 5.93 15.85 -12.24
N SER A 19 6.79 16.69 -12.82
CA SER A 19 6.41 18.03 -13.31
C SER A 19 5.92 18.06 -14.77
N ALA A 20 5.95 16.94 -15.49
CA ALA A 20 5.56 16.88 -16.91
C ALA A 20 4.06 16.66 -17.16
N PHE A 21 3.24 16.43 -16.12
CA PHE A 21 1.79 16.34 -16.25
C PHE A 21 1.11 17.65 -15.81
N GLY A 22 1.44 18.72 -16.52
CA GLY A 22 0.70 19.97 -16.50
C GLY A 22 0.19 20.30 -17.90
N GLU A 23 -1.14 20.34 -18.03
CA GLU A 23 -1.87 21.06 -19.09
C GLU A 23 -2.07 20.36 -20.45
N ASN A 24 -3.23 19.71 -20.62
CA ASN A 24 -4.01 19.82 -21.86
C ASN A 24 -5.49 19.52 -21.60
N GLN A 25 -6.33 20.52 -21.88
CA GLN A 25 -7.78 20.38 -22.06
C GLN A 25 -8.03 19.69 -23.40
N GLU A 26 -8.92 18.70 -23.46
CA GLU A 26 -9.88 18.47 -24.56
C GLU A 26 -10.70 17.21 -24.21
N SER A 27 -12.02 17.35 -24.27
CA SER A 27 -13.01 16.27 -24.13
C SER A 27 -13.01 15.40 -25.39
N PRO A 28 -13.30 14.09 -25.28
CA PRO A 28 -14.51 13.65 -25.99
C PRO A 28 -15.36 12.65 -25.20
N GLN A 29 -16.68 12.86 -25.29
CA GLN A 29 -17.72 11.90 -24.93
C GLN A 29 -17.61 10.61 -25.74
N PRO A 30 -17.79 9.44 -25.11
CA PRO A 30 -18.28 8.25 -25.80
C PRO A 30 -19.78 8.07 -25.51
N THR A 31 -20.57 8.02 -26.59
CA THR A 31 -21.98 7.66 -26.59
C THR A 31 -22.19 6.23 -26.09
N SER A 32 -23.16 6.08 -25.19
CA SER A 32 -23.70 4.82 -24.64
C SER A 32 -24.04 3.80 -25.73
N PRO A 33 -23.94 2.49 -25.42
CA PRO A 33 -25.19 1.74 -25.25
C PRO A 33 -25.25 1.03 -23.90
N GLU A 34 -26.38 1.22 -23.20
CA GLU A 34 -26.75 0.53 -21.98
C GLU A 34 -26.91 -0.97 -22.27
N SER A 35 -26.06 -1.83 -21.68
CA SER A 35 -26.40 -3.24 -21.50
C SER A 35 -26.89 -3.43 -20.08
N GLN A 36 -28.22 -3.35 -19.93
CA GLN A 36 -28.94 -3.79 -18.75
C GLN A 36 -28.65 -5.28 -18.51
N ARG A 37 -27.89 -5.57 -17.46
CA ARG A 37 -28.04 -6.82 -16.70
C ARG A 37 -27.94 -6.47 -15.23
N GLU A 38 -29.10 -6.41 -14.59
CA GLU A 38 -29.19 -6.33 -13.14
C GLU A 38 -28.59 -7.61 -12.56
N SER A 39 -27.36 -7.52 -12.05
CA SER A 39 -26.80 -8.58 -11.23
C SER A 39 -27.47 -8.50 -9.88
N VAL A 40 -28.47 -9.36 -9.66
CA VAL A 40 -29.06 -9.62 -8.35
C VAL A 40 -27.92 -9.97 -7.38
N CYS A 41 -27.58 -9.02 -6.51
CA CYS A 41 -26.69 -9.27 -5.40
C CYS A 41 -27.51 -10.00 -4.35
N SER A 42 -27.41 -11.33 -4.32
CA SER A 42 -27.82 -12.10 -3.15
C SER A 42 -26.94 -11.66 -1.97
N SER A 43 -27.46 -10.75 -1.16
CA SER A 43 -26.95 -10.56 0.21
C SER A 43 -27.18 -11.87 0.96
N PRO A 44 -26.14 -12.50 1.54
CA PRO A 44 -26.39 -13.50 2.56
C PRO A 44 -26.92 -12.77 3.79
N GLU A 45 -28.14 -13.09 4.19
CA GLU A 45 -28.63 -12.78 5.53
C GLU A 45 -27.71 -13.48 6.54
N MET A 46 -27.04 -12.72 7.39
CA MET A 46 -26.45 -13.29 8.59
C MET A 46 -27.53 -13.32 9.66
N CYS A 47 -28.09 -14.51 9.86
CA CYS A 47 -28.96 -14.83 10.98
C CYS A 47 -28.26 -14.44 12.30
N TYR A 48 -28.69 -13.34 12.92
CA TYR A 48 -28.46 -13.15 14.34
C TYR A 48 -29.51 -13.97 15.09
N SER A 49 -29.20 -15.24 15.33
CA SER A 49 -29.77 -15.93 16.49
C SER A 49 -29.12 -15.33 17.74
N SER A 50 -29.52 -14.12 18.12
CA SER A 50 -29.22 -13.60 19.46
C SER A 50 -30.19 -14.27 20.43
N GLN A 51 -29.83 -15.50 20.79
CA GLN A 51 -30.49 -16.24 21.85
C GLN A 51 -30.18 -15.54 23.16
N HIS A 52 -31.21 -14.91 23.71
CA HIS A 52 -31.36 -14.50 25.10
C HIS A 52 -30.69 -15.49 26.07
N ARG A 53 -29.49 -15.16 26.56
CA ARG A 53 -28.91 -15.75 27.77
C ARG A 53 -28.37 -14.64 28.65
N GLU A 54 -29.14 -14.37 29.69
CA GLU A 54 -28.81 -13.53 30.83
C GLU A 54 -27.50 -13.99 31.47
N ILE A 55 -26.51 -13.10 31.59
CA ILE A 55 -25.63 -13.10 32.74
C ILE A 55 -25.44 -11.67 33.21
N LYS A 56 -25.71 -11.54 34.49
CA LYS A 56 -25.98 -10.38 35.30
C LYS A 56 -24.67 -9.85 35.92
N ASP A 57 -24.61 -8.53 36.05
CA ASP A 57 -23.80 -7.72 36.97
C ASP A 57 -22.26 -7.73 36.88
N PHE A 58 -21.68 -6.62 36.38
CA PHE A 58 -20.59 -5.92 37.05
C PHE A 58 -20.65 -4.41 36.69
N SER A 59 -21.34 -3.64 37.54
CA SER A 59 -21.28 -2.18 37.55
C SER A 59 -20.27 -1.72 38.60
N PHE A 60 -19.32 -0.86 38.22
CA PHE A 60 -18.84 0.18 39.12
C PHE A 60 -18.53 1.46 38.34
N THR A 61 -19.26 2.49 38.71
CA THR A 61 -19.26 3.88 38.25
C THR A 61 -18.01 4.63 38.72
N PHE A 62 -17.57 5.65 37.98
CA PHE A 62 -17.36 6.98 38.60
C PHE A 62 -17.51 8.10 37.57
N THR A 63 -18.34 9.06 37.95
CA THR A 63 -18.73 10.29 37.26
C THR A 63 -17.60 11.32 37.28
N SER A 64 -17.48 12.13 36.22
CA SER A 64 -17.25 13.57 36.40
C SER A 64 -17.51 14.40 35.13
N ARG A 65 -18.49 15.30 35.30
CA ARG A 65 -18.61 16.66 34.73
C ARG A 65 -19.28 16.83 33.36
N GLU A 66 -20.57 17.15 33.44
CA GLU A 66 -21.26 18.01 32.49
C GLU A 66 -20.60 19.40 32.40
N VAL A 67 -20.37 19.88 31.17
CA VAL A 67 -20.46 21.31 30.82
C VAL A 67 -21.08 21.40 29.42
N THR A 68 -22.21 22.09 29.39
CA THR A 68 -23.03 22.49 28.26
C THR A 68 -22.26 23.39 27.27
N ALA A 69 -22.21 23.02 25.97
CA ALA A 69 -21.89 23.91 24.84
C ALA A 69 -22.25 23.24 23.48
N PRO A 70 -22.64 24.00 22.43
CA PRO A 70 -23.44 23.52 21.29
C PRO A 70 -22.64 22.66 20.29
N PRO A 71 -23.31 21.91 19.38
CA PRO A 71 -22.64 21.10 18.38
C PRO A 71 -21.95 22.03 17.37
N ALA A 72 -20.67 22.32 17.61
CA ALA A 72 -19.81 22.90 16.59
C ALA A 72 -19.76 21.91 15.43
N GLN A 73 -20.53 22.20 14.38
CA GLN A 73 -20.36 21.63 13.05
C GLN A 73 -18.91 21.89 12.62
N ARG A 74 -18.03 20.96 12.99
CA ARG A 74 -16.74 20.84 12.33
C ARG A 74 -17.11 20.48 10.90
N GLN A 75 -17.02 21.47 10.02
CA GLN A 75 -17.06 21.35 8.57
C GLN A 75 -16.05 20.24 8.19
N GLY A 76 -16.56 19.02 8.22
CA GLY A 76 -15.77 17.81 8.13
C GLY A 76 -15.53 17.59 6.66
N LYS A 77 -14.28 17.78 6.23
CA LYS A 77 -13.81 17.41 4.89
C LYS A 77 -14.49 16.10 4.46
N PRO A 78 -15.01 16.00 3.22
CA PRO A 78 -15.72 14.81 2.77
C PRO A 78 -14.81 13.59 2.92
N LYS A 79 -15.08 12.80 3.95
CA LYS A 79 -14.31 11.60 4.27
C LYS A 79 -14.75 10.54 3.27
N MET A 80 -13.80 10.00 2.51
CA MET A 80 -14.08 8.99 1.50
C MET A 80 -14.94 7.84 2.04
N SER A 81 -15.99 7.48 1.30
CA SER A 81 -16.91 6.39 1.66
C SER A 81 -16.15 5.08 1.96
N THR A 82 -16.67 4.29 2.89
CA THR A 82 -16.14 2.97 3.25
C THR A 82 -15.94 2.07 2.03
N LYS A 83 -16.85 2.09 1.05
CA LYS A 83 -16.73 1.33 -0.21
C LYS A 83 -15.48 1.75 -1.00
N ARG A 84 -15.21 3.07 -1.08
CA ARG A 84 -14.02 3.61 -1.75
C ARG A 84 -12.74 3.24 -1.01
N ARG A 85 -12.76 3.29 0.33
CA ARG A 85 -11.63 2.87 1.17
C ARG A 85 -11.28 1.39 0.95
N MET A 86 -12.28 0.50 0.96
CA MET A 86 -12.09 -0.94 0.71
C MET A 86 -11.45 -1.21 -0.66
N LYS A 87 -11.97 -0.59 -1.73
CA LYS A 87 -11.41 -0.73 -3.09
C LYS A 87 -9.96 -0.23 -3.15
N ALA A 88 -9.63 0.86 -2.47
CA ALA A 88 -8.27 1.37 -2.40
C ALA A 88 -7.34 0.42 -1.62
N SER A 89 -7.79 -0.14 -0.50
CA SER A 89 -7.04 -1.11 0.29
C SER A 89 -6.73 -2.38 -0.49
N GLU A 90 -7.70 -2.93 -1.25
CA GLU A 90 -7.45 -4.12 -2.07
C GLU A 90 -6.44 -3.83 -3.20
N ARG A 91 -6.50 -2.63 -3.80
CA ARG A 91 -5.50 -2.20 -4.78
C ARG A 91 -4.11 -2.12 -4.18
N GLU A 92 -3.96 -1.54 -3.00
CA GLU A 92 -2.66 -1.47 -2.33
C GLU A 92 -2.15 -2.86 -1.93
N LYS A 93 -3.05 -3.77 -1.55
CA LYS A 93 -2.71 -5.17 -1.29
C LYS A 93 -2.16 -5.85 -2.55
N MET A 94 -2.78 -5.65 -3.72
CA MET A 94 -2.26 -6.17 -4.99
C MET A 94 -0.89 -5.55 -5.33
N ARG A 95 -0.74 -4.24 -5.14
CA ARG A 95 0.53 -3.54 -5.34
C ARG A 95 1.65 -4.11 -4.46
N MET A 96 1.38 -4.31 -3.17
CA MET A 96 2.34 -4.89 -2.22
C MET A 96 2.67 -6.36 -2.51
N ARG A 97 1.72 -7.13 -3.04
CA ARG A 97 1.98 -8.50 -3.52
C ARG A 97 2.97 -8.52 -4.68
N SER A 98 2.74 -7.70 -5.70
CA SER A 98 3.66 -7.57 -6.84
C SER A 98 5.06 -7.12 -6.41
N LEU A 99 5.16 -6.16 -5.47
CA LEU A 99 6.45 -5.74 -4.93
C LEU A 99 7.18 -6.87 -4.19
N ALA A 100 6.44 -7.67 -3.40
CA ALA A 100 7.04 -8.80 -2.71
C ALA A 100 7.56 -9.85 -3.70
N GLU A 101 6.79 -10.16 -4.73
CA GLU A 101 7.17 -11.10 -5.80
C GLU A 101 8.44 -10.66 -6.52
N ALA A 102 8.51 -9.40 -6.97
CA ALA A 102 9.71 -8.85 -7.61
C ALA A 102 10.94 -8.93 -6.68
N LEU A 103 10.75 -8.71 -5.38
CA LEU A 103 11.83 -8.81 -4.40
C LEU A 103 12.24 -10.28 -4.15
N HIS A 104 11.34 -11.25 -4.30
CA HIS A 104 11.69 -12.67 -4.31
C HIS A 104 12.50 -13.04 -5.56
N GLN A 105 12.04 -12.64 -6.74
CA GLN A 105 12.78 -12.86 -8.00
C GLN A 105 14.18 -12.25 -7.95
N LEU A 106 14.33 -11.07 -7.34
CA LEU A 106 15.64 -10.46 -7.14
C LEU A 106 16.61 -11.34 -6.33
N ARG A 107 16.11 -12.10 -5.35
CA ARG A 107 16.94 -13.01 -4.55
C ARG A 107 17.45 -14.19 -5.37
N ASP A 108 16.72 -14.62 -6.39
CA ASP A 108 17.13 -15.76 -7.23
C ASP A 108 18.37 -15.43 -8.07
N TYR A 109 18.64 -14.14 -8.31
CA TYR A 109 19.86 -13.65 -8.97
C TYR A 109 21.05 -13.45 -8.02
N LEU A 110 20.84 -13.54 -6.71
CA LEU A 110 21.94 -13.35 -5.75
C LEU A 110 22.70 -14.66 -5.54
N PRO A 111 24.04 -14.63 -5.52
CA PRO A 111 24.84 -15.81 -5.21
C PRO A 111 24.46 -16.43 -3.84
N PRO A 112 24.47 -17.76 -3.71
CA PRO A 112 24.06 -18.45 -2.48
C PRO A 112 24.93 -18.08 -1.27
N ASP A 113 26.18 -17.62 -1.51
CA ASP A 113 27.09 -17.14 -0.47
C ASP A 113 26.53 -15.98 0.35
N TYR A 114 25.62 -15.19 -0.21
CA TYR A 114 24.94 -14.10 0.50
C TYR A 114 23.85 -14.60 1.44
N SER A 115 23.24 -15.74 1.15
CA SER A 115 22.19 -16.37 1.96
C SER A 115 22.80 -17.29 3.01
N LYS A 116 23.29 -16.71 4.12
CA LYS A 116 23.89 -17.48 5.21
C LYS A 116 22.85 -18.42 5.85
N ARG A 117 23.21 -19.69 6.02
CA ARG A 117 22.49 -20.66 6.87
C ARG A 117 21.08 -21.04 6.38
N GLY A 118 20.81 -20.97 5.08
CA GLY A 118 19.51 -21.36 4.51
C GLY A 118 18.34 -20.47 4.95
N GLN A 119 18.63 -19.31 5.56
CA GLN A 119 17.62 -18.34 5.95
C GLN A 119 17.33 -17.40 4.78
N PRO A 120 16.06 -17.05 4.52
CA PRO A 120 15.71 -16.09 3.49
C PRO A 120 16.21 -14.68 3.87
N LEU A 121 16.79 -13.98 2.90
CA LEU A 121 17.28 -12.60 3.09
C LEU A 121 16.14 -11.65 3.47
N THR A 122 16.39 -10.73 4.42
CA THR A 122 15.46 -9.62 4.68
C THR A 122 15.43 -8.64 3.49
N LYS A 123 14.38 -7.80 3.39
CA LYS A 123 14.26 -6.81 2.31
C LYS A 123 15.49 -5.91 2.20
N ILE A 124 15.97 -5.39 3.34
CA ILE A 124 17.14 -4.50 3.35
C ILE A 124 18.43 -5.22 2.98
N GLN A 125 18.60 -6.49 3.38
CA GLN A 125 19.76 -7.29 2.98
C GLN A 125 19.75 -7.57 1.48
N THR A 126 18.62 -7.98 0.91
CA THR A 126 18.49 -8.22 -0.53
C THR A 126 18.90 -6.98 -1.33
N LEU A 127 18.43 -5.79 -0.95
CA LEU A 127 18.79 -4.54 -1.64
C LEU A 127 20.29 -4.23 -1.50
N LYS A 128 20.86 -4.34 -0.29
CA LYS A 128 22.28 -4.09 -0.05
C LYS A 128 23.18 -5.04 -0.86
N TYR A 129 22.88 -6.35 -0.83
CA TYR A 129 23.67 -7.35 -1.53
C TYR A 129 23.52 -7.25 -3.05
N THR A 130 22.36 -6.83 -3.56
CA THR A 130 22.19 -6.55 -4.99
C THR A 130 23.12 -5.44 -5.46
N ILE A 131 23.17 -4.32 -4.73
CA ILE A 131 24.08 -3.21 -5.06
C ILE A 131 25.54 -3.68 -5.05
N GLU A 132 25.94 -4.41 -4.01
CA GLU A 132 27.30 -4.96 -3.91
C GLU A 132 27.62 -5.92 -5.07
N TYR A 133 26.67 -6.77 -5.46
CA TYR A 133 26.86 -7.74 -6.53
C TYR A 133 26.97 -7.07 -7.89
N ILE A 134 26.12 -6.09 -8.20
CA ILE A 134 26.21 -5.29 -9.43
C ILE A 134 27.59 -4.61 -9.51
N ASN A 135 28.07 -4.00 -8.43
CA ASN A 135 29.39 -3.36 -8.40
C ASN A 135 30.51 -4.36 -8.66
N LYS A 136 30.48 -5.55 -8.05
CA LYS A 136 31.48 -6.61 -8.30
C LYS A 136 31.47 -7.06 -9.76
N LEU A 137 30.30 -7.24 -10.36
CA LEU A 137 30.18 -7.61 -11.77
C LEU A 137 30.72 -6.51 -12.69
N ALA A 138 30.40 -5.24 -12.40
CA ALA A 138 30.91 -4.10 -13.14
C ALA A 138 32.45 -4.01 -13.05
N ASP A 139 33.01 -4.21 -11.85
CA ASP A 139 34.45 -4.23 -11.63
C ASP A 139 35.13 -5.36 -12.42
N LEU A 140 34.53 -6.56 -12.46
CA LEU A 140 35.04 -7.68 -13.25
C LEU A 140 35.06 -7.36 -14.74
N LEU A 141 33.97 -6.80 -15.26
CA LEU A 141 33.87 -6.42 -16.67
C LEU A 141 34.86 -5.31 -17.06
N SER A 142 35.15 -4.36 -16.16
CA SER A 142 36.10 -3.27 -16.42
C SER A 142 37.58 -3.67 -16.41
N ARG A 143 37.90 -4.86 -15.85
CA ARG A 143 39.27 -5.39 -15.80
C ARG A 143 39.62 -6.23 -17.03
N THR A 144 38.62 -6.63 -17.79
CA THR A 144 38.71 -7.23 -19.13
C THR A 144 38.78 -6.16 -20.20
#